data_AF-A0A915C164-F1
#
_entry.id   AF-A0A915C164-F1
#
_cell.length_a   1.000
_cell.length_b   1.000
_cell.length_c   1.000
_cell.angle_alpha   90.00
_cell.angle_beta   90.00
_cell.angle_gamma   90.00
#
_symmetry.space_group_name_H-M   'P 1'
#
loop_
_entity.id
_entity.type
_entity.pdbx_description
1 polymer ?
#
loop_
_entity_poly.entity_id
_entity_poly.type
_entity_poly.pdbx_seq_one_letter_code
_entity_poly.pdbx_strand_id
1 'polypeptide(L)'
;MRAYCRCDPQLRSVCTYLNRNHLESPVGIETSSISPDEVNELSEELIRVSRNKYELQEKIKRIEMEAQVSKERVLYLEGETRRMGEQLWLANERVANQDRELGDLHGQVSWLRSENERLGREMEEEKRKFLEAGGIDYSKYDEMRQAEERLRDEKSKVEWHLGEVTQWWNDAKWRIGELEAGMAHRQWLLDQANQKVFELSSEHESLRQFRDKAKDTLDGTFLIRKQPVDGRYKWRLAMWDENSPDDLKDYRRVWFETTAPNAKRVFLSASFVNWECALLCDNFDKENGKFGVWVDIPPGRYEFLFIVDGEWTTCDGYPTVTNEFGSQNNWRYID
;
A
#
# COMPACT_ATOMS: atom_id res chain seq x y z
N MET A 1 26.10 -63.97 -27.22
CA MET A 1 26.22 -63.66 -25.79
C MET A 1 25.08 -62.71 -25.44
N ARG A 2 24.07 -63.20 -24.73
CA ARG A 2 22.98 -62.37 -24.19
C ARG A 2 23.48 -61.71 -22.91
N ALA A 3 23.15 -60.44 -22.71
CA ALA A 3 23.11 -59.83 -21.38
C ALA A 3 21.81 -59.03 -21.26
N TYR A 4 20.96 -59.49 -20.35
CA TYR A 4 19.78 -58.80 -19.83
C TYR A 4 20.14 -58.17 -18.49
N CYS A 5 19.55 -57.02 -18.17
CA CYS A 5 19.04 -56.55 -16.86
C CYS A 5 19.16 -55.01 -16.79
N ARG A 6 18.25 -54.22 -16.22
CA ARG A 6 16.92 -54.38 -15.61
C ARG A 6 16.42 -52.93 -15.51
N CYS A 7 15.25 -52.59 -16.07
CA CYS A 7 14.63 -51.28 -15.84
C CYS A 7 13.71 -51.34 -14.62
N ASP A 8 13.79 -50.28 -13.82
CA ASP A 8 12.98 -49.99 -12.63
C ASP A 8 11.49 -49.77 -13.01
N PRO A 9 10.48 -50.28 -12.25
CA PRO A 9 9.10 -50.38 -12.75
C PRO A 9 8.19 -49.13 -12.60
N GLN A 10 8.68 -47.92 -12.35
CA GLN A 10 7.79 -46.77 -12.04
C GLN A 10 7.58 -45.68 -13.11
N LEU A 11 8.04 -45.85 -14.35
CA LEU A 11 7.83 -44.84 -15.43
C LEU A 11 7.10 -45.39 -16.67
N ARG A 12 6.03 -46.16 -16.47
CA ARG A 12 5.07 -46.55 -17.54
C ARG A 12 3.77 -45.76 -17.45
N SER A 13 3.79 -44.54 -17.96
CA SER A 13 2.65 -43.78 -18.49
C SER A 13 3.31 -42.54 -19.10
N VAL A 14 3.51 -42.41 -20.40
CA VAL A 14 2.50 -42.11 -21.41
C VAL A 14 3.17 -42.41 -22.77
N CYS A 15 2.88 -43.55 -23.38
CA CYS A 15 3.28 -43.80 -24.78
C CYS A 15 2.38 -44.85 -25.41
N THR A 16 1.11 -44.50 -25.54
CA THR A 16 0.16 -45.14 -26.46
C THR A 16 -1.00 -44.19 -26.64
N TYR A 17 -1.00 -43.38 -27.70
CA TYR A 17 -2.18 -43.07 -28.50
C TYR A 17 -1.72 -42.33 -29.75
N LEU A 18 -2.42 -42.58 -30.86
CA LEU A 18 -2.25 -41.95 -32.18
C LEU A 18 -1.23 -42.63 -33.10
N ASN A 19 -1.54 -43.86 -33.52
CA ASN A 19 -1.32 -44.21 -34.91
C ASN A 19 -2.50 -45.00 -35.47
N ARG A 20 -3.53 -44.26 -35.90
CA ARG A 20 -4.54 -44.64 -36.89
C ARG A 20 -5.50 -43.47 -37.05
N ASN A 21 -5.39 -42.73 -38.16
CA ASN A 21 -6.52 -42.26 -38.95
C ASN A 21 -6.00 -41.74 -40.30
N HIS A 22 -6.67 -42.18 -41.36
CA HIS A 22 -6.45 -41.82 -42.75
C HIS A 22 -7.22 -40.53 -43.09
N LEU A 23 -6.66 -39.74 -44.01
CA LEU A 23 -7.29 -38.80 -44.95
C LEU A 23 -8.13 -37.63 -44.39
N GLU A 24 -7.66 -36.38 -44.63
CA GLU A 24 -8.35 -35.33 -45.41
C GLU A 24 -7.63 -33.96 -45.26
N SER A 25 -7.48 -33.24 -46.37
CA SER A 25 -7.01 -31.83 -46.41
C SER A 25 -8.18 -30.87 -46.14
N PRO A 26 -7.96 -29.74 -45.44
CA PRO A 26 -8.59 -28.49 -45.90
C PRO A 26 -7.73 -27.23 -45.69
N VAL A 27 -7.58 -26.38 -46.71
CA VAL A 27 -8.29 -25.10 -46.96
C VAL A 27 -7.52 -23.88 -46.43
N GLY A 28 -7.21 -22.96 -47.34
CA GLY A 28 -6.58 -21.68 -47.06
C GLY A 28 -7.53 -20.71 -46.36
N ILE A 29 -6.96 -19.86 -45.51
CA ILE A 29 -7.66 -18.75 -44.85
C ILE A 29 -6.90 -17.48 -45.20
N GLU A 30 -7.56 -16.60 -45.95
CA GLU A 30 -7.13 -15.23 -46.24
C GLU A 30 -7.01 -14.45 -44.92
N THR A 31 -5.84 -13.88 -44.65
CA THR A 31 -5.64 -12.98 -43.50
C THR A 31 -5.59 -11.54 -43.99
N SER A 32 -6.53 -10.72 -43.50
CA SER A 32 -6.61 -9.29 -43.79
C SER A 32 -5.33 -8.56 -43.39
N SER A 33 -4.76 -7.80 -44.32
CA SER A 33 -3.59 -6.94 -44.13
C SER A 33 -3.94 -5.75 -43.23
N ILE A 34 -3.35 -5.69 -42.04
CA ILE A 34 -3.41 -4.52 -41.16
C ILE A 34 -2.41 -3.45 -41.64
N SER A 35 -2.86 -2.20 -41.69
CA SER A 35 -2.13 -1.04 -42.22
C SER A 35 -0.87 -0.71 -41.38
N PRO A 36 0.24 -0.25 -41.99
CA PRO A 36 1.42 0.30 -41.30
C PRO A 36 1.10 1.37 -40.24
N ASP A 37 -0.01 2.10 -40.40
CA ASP A 37 -0.46 3.11 -39.45
C ASP A 37 -0.86 2.51 -38.09
N GLU A 38 -1.49 1.32 -38.08
CA GLU A 38 -1.92 0.63 -36.86
C GLU A 38 -0.72 0.10 -36.05
N VAL A 39 0.41 -0.20 -36.70
CA VAL A 39 1.65 -0.66 -36.02
C VAL A 39 2.38 0.50 -35.34
N ASN A 40 2.38 1.68 -35.98
CA ASN A 40 2.93 2.89 -35.38
C ASN A 40 2.11 3.28 -34.14
N GLU A 41 0.78 3.17 -34.23
CA GLU A 41 -0.14 3.39 -33.12
C GLU A 41 0.17 2.45 -31.93
N LEU A 42 0.38 1.16 -32.16
CA LEU A 42 0.71 0.20 -31.10
C LEU A 42 2.09 0.41 -30.45
N SER A 43 3.07 0.94 -31.18
CA SER A 43 4.40 1.28 -30.64
C SER A 43 4.33 2.53 -29.75
N GLU A 44 3.56 3.52 -30.17
CA GLU A 44 3.22 4.67 -29.33
C GLU A 44 2.48 4.21 -28.07
N GLU A 45 1.54 3.27 -28.17
CA GLU A 45 0.84 2.69 -27.02
C GLU A 45 1.79 1.96 -26.06
N LEU A 46 2.78 1.22 -26.56
CA LEU A 46 3.73 0.52 -25.68
C LEU A 46 4.67 1.48 -24.94
N ILE A 47 5.12 2.54 -25.61
CA ILE A 47 5.90 3.61 -24.97
C ILE A 47 5.03 4.31 -23.93
N ARG A 48 3.76 4.58 -24.24
CA ARG A 48 2.78 5.10 -23.28
C ARG A 48 2.63 4.18 -22.08
N VAL A 49 2.43 2.88 -22.28
CA VAL A 49 2.25 1.90 -21.19
C VAL A 49 3.51 1.74 -20.34
N SER A 50 4.70 1.69 -20.94
CA SER A 50 5.96 1.60 -20.20
C SER A 50 6.22 2.85 -19.37
N ARG A 51 5.97 4.03 -19.96
CA ARG A 51 6.00 5.30 -19.24
C ARG A 51 4.99 5.30 -18.09
N ASN A 52 3.77 4.83 -18.33
CA ASN A 52 2.74 4.70 -17.30
C ASN A 52 3.16 3.74 -16.18
N LYS A 53 3.85 2.62 -16.47
CA LYS A 53 4.38 1.70 -15.44
C LYS A 53 5.38 2.42 -14.53
N TYR A 54 6.35 3.13 -15.09
CA TYR A 54 7.32 3.88 -14.28
C TYR A 54 6.64 4.98 -13.48
N GLU A 55 5.72 5.71 -14.11
CA GLU A 55 4.94 6.74 -13.42
C GLU A 55 4.10 6.14 -12.27
N LEU A 56 3.53 4.94 -12.44
CA LEU A 56 2.78 4.22 -11.41
C LEU A 56 3.69 3.68 -10.29
N GLN A 57 4.87 3.14 -10.59
CA GLN A 57 5.84 2.70 -9.58
C GLN A 57 6.36 3.87 -8.74
N GLU A 58 6.64 4.99 -9.39
CA GLU A 58 7.04 6.22 -8.73
C GLU A 58 5.90 6.77 -7.85
N LYS A 59 4.64 6.66 -8.32
CA LYS A 59 3.45 6.98 -7.51
C LYS A 59 3.30 6.05 -6.32
N ILE A 60 3.51 4.74 -6.46
CA ILE A 60 3.45 3.77 -5.36
C ILE A 60 4.48 4.13 -4.29
N LYS A 61 5.75 4.36 -4.67
CA LYS A 61 6.79 4.77 -3.70
C LYS A 61 6.45 6.08 -2.99
N ARG A 62 5.89 7.05 -3.71
CA ARG A 62 5.40 8.29 -3.10
C ARG A 62 4.29 8.02 -2.09
N ILE A 63 3.30 7.21 -2.45
CA ILE A 63 2.18 6.85 -1.57
C ILE A 63 2.68 6.07 -0.34
N GLU A 64 3.64 5.16 -0.49
CA GLU A 64 4.25 4.44 0.64
C GLU A 64 4.96 5.40 1.60
N MET A 65 5.71 6.36 1.06
CA MET A 65 6.38 7.37 1.87
C MET A 65 5.37 8.30 2.58
N GLU A 66 4.32 8.72 1.87
CA GLU A 66 3.22 9.50 2.44
C GLU A 66 2.46 8.71 3.51
N ALA A 67 2.23 7.41 3.32
CA ALA A 67 1.61 6.53 4.29
C ALA A 67 2.48 6.38 5.55
N GLN A 68 3.79 6.27 5.39
CA GLN A 68 4.74 6.21 6.52
C GLN A 68 4.74 7.51 7.32
N VAL A 69 4.79 8.67 6.64
CA VAL A 69 4.69 9.99 7.30
C VAL A 69 3.34 10.16 7.98
N SER A 70 2.25 9.71 7.35
CA SER A 70 0.91 9.73 7.93
C SER A 70 0.84 8.87 9.20
N LYS A 71 1.44 7.68 9.19
CA LYS A 71 1.52 6.79 10.36
C LYS A 71 2.26 7.44 11.53
N GLU A 72 3.40 8.08 11.27
CA GLU A 72 4.14 8.83 12.31
C GLU A 72 3.32 10.00 12.86
N ARG A 73 2.58 10.70 11.99
CA ARG A 73 1.67 11.77 12.40
C ARG A 73 0.53 11.26 13.28
N VAL A 74 -0.04 10.10 12.98
CA VAL A 74 -1.07 9.47 13.82
C VAL A 74 -0.51 9.14 15.19
N LEU A 75 0.65 8.49 15.27
CA LEU A 75 1.30 8.17 16.56
C LEU A 75 1.58 9.42 17.40
N TYR A 76 2.00 10.51 16.75
CA TYR A 76 2.19 11.81 17.42
C TYR A 76 0.87 12.36 17.99
N LEU A 77 -0.19 12.36 17.18
CA LEU A 77 -1.52 12.85 17.58
C LEU A 77 -2.16 11.99 18.68
N GLU A 78 -1.95 10.68 18.66
CA GLU A 78 -2.34 9.77 19.75
C GLU A 78 -1.61 10.12 21.06
N GLY A 79 -0.31 10.41 20.96
CA GLY A 79 0.49 10.91 22.08
C GLY A 79 -0.02 12.23 22.65
N GLU A 80 -0.43 13.16 21.78
CA GLU A 80 -1.00 14.44 22.18
C GLU A 80 -2.40 14.30 22.80
N THR A 81 -3.23 13.42 22.25
CA THR A 81 -4.56 13.10 22.79
C THR A 81 -4.46 12.51 24.19
N ARG A 82 -3.49 11.61 24.42
CA ARG A 82 -3.22 11.04 25.75
C ARG A 82 -2.83 12.12 26.77
N ARG A 83 -1.88 12.99 26.40
CA ARG A 83 -1.47 14.13 27.25
C ARG A 83 -2.64 15.05 27.56
N MET A 84 -3.49 15.34 26.57
CA MET A 84 -4.67 16.17 26.75
C MET A 84 -5.70 15.50 27.67
N GLY A 85 -5.90 14.18 27.54
CA GLY A 85 -6.75 13.40 28.42
C GLY A 85 -6.29 13.43 29.88
N GLU A 86 -4.99 13.32 30.13
CA GLU A 86 -4.42 13.45 31.48
C GLU A 86 -4.64 14.86 32.07
N GLN A 87 -4.46 15.91 31.26
CA GLN A 87 -4.71 17.29 31.70
C GLN A 87 -6.19 17.54 32.00
N LEU A 88 -7.10 17.03 31.17
CA LEU A 88 -8.54 17.08 31.40
C LEU A 88 -8.93 16.35 32.67
N TRP A 89 -8.36 15.16 32.92
CA TRP A 89 -8.61 14.41 34.15
C TRP A 89 -8.17 15.20 35.38
N LEU A 90 -6.96 15.78 35.38
CA LEU A 90 -6.47 16.63 36.47
C LEU A 90 -7.33 17.88 36.68
N ALA A 91 -7.83 18.48 35.59
CA ALA A 91 -8.73 19.62 35.66
C ALA A 91 -10.09 19.24 36.27
N ASN A 92 -10.67 18.12 35.86
CA ASN A 92 -11.92 17.60 36.43
C ASN A 92 -11.77 17.29 37.92
N GLU A 93 -10.65 16.70 38.34
CA GLU A 93 -10.40 16.42 39.76
C GLU A 93 -10.30 17.73 40.57
N ARG A 94 -9.68 18.77 40.01
CA ARG A 94 -9.64 20.10 40.63
C ARG A 94 -11.03 20.72 40.77
N VAL A 95 -11.86 20.66 39.72
CA VAL A 95 -13.24 21.15 39.76
C VAL A 95 -14.06 20.40 40.79
N ALA A 96 -13.96 19.07 40.83
CA ALA A 96 -14.65 18.25 41.83
C ALA A 96 -14.23 18.59 43.27
N ASN A 97 -12.96 18.92 43.50
CA ASN A 97 -12.50 19.42 44.81
C ASN A 97 -13.13 20.77 45.16
N GLN A 98 -13.17 21.71 44.20
CA GLN A 98 -13.79 23.01 44.39
C GLN A 98 -15.29 22.92 44.64
N ASP A 99 -16.01 22.01 43.96
CA ASP A 99 -17.44 21.77 44.18
C ASP A 99 -17.72 21.26 45.60
N ARG A 100 -16.84 20.40 46.16
CA ARG A 100 -16.95 19.96 47.56
C ARG A 100 -16.77 21.13 48.52
N GLU A 101 -15.75 21.96 48.31
CA GLU A 101 -15.48 23.15 49.13
C GLU A 101 -16.64 24.17 49.05
N LEU A 102 -17.19 24.40 47.86
CA LEU A 102 -18.38 25.24 47.67
C LEU A 102 -19.60 24.67 48.38
N GLY A 103 -19.77 23.35 48.39
CA GLY A 103 -20.81 22.66 49.14
C GLY A 103 -20.69 22.90 50.64
N ASP A 104 -19.47 22.76 51.19
CA ASP A 104 -19.19 22.98 52.61
C ASP A 104 -19.44 24.45 52.99
N LEU A 105 -18.98 25.40 52.17
CA LEU A 105 -19.22 26.83 52.38
C LEU A 105 -20.71 27.17 52.31
N HIS A 106 -21.46 26.61 51.36
CA HIS A 106 -22.92 26.78 51.33
C HIS A 106 -23.59 26.23 52.59
N GLY A 107 -23.14 25.08 53.08
CA GLY A 107 -23.60 24.52 54.36
C GLY A 107 -23.35 25.47 55.52
N GLN A 108 -22.16 26.06 55.61
CA GLN A 108 -21.82 27.06 56.63
C GLN A 108 -22.68 28.32 56.52
N VAL A 109 -22.91 28.86 55.32
CA VAL A 109 -23.77 30.03 55.10
C VAL A 109 -25.21 29.74 55.49
N SER A 110 -25.73 28.56 55.15
CA SER A 110 -27.08 28.13 55.54
C SER A 110 -27.22 28.07 57.06
N TRP A 111 -26.25 27.46 57.74
CA TRP A 111 -26.21 27.40 59.20
C TRP A 111 -26.16 28.80 59.83
N LEU A 112 -25.25 29.67 59.35
CA LEU A 112 -25.13 31.05 59.82
C LEU A 112 -26.41 31.84 59.62
N ARG A 113 -27.14 31.64 58.50
CA ARG A 113 -28.45 32.28 58.28
C ARG A 113 -29.48 31.83 59.31
N SER A 114 -29.61 30.53 59.54
CA SER A 114 -30.53 30.00 60.56
C SER A 114 -30.19 30.50 61.96
N GLU A 115 -28.91 30.61 62.28
CA GLU A 115 -28.44 31.12 63.55
C GLU A 115 -28.70 32.63 63.71
N ASN A 116 -28.49 33.41 62.64
CA ASN A 116 -28.84 34.84 62.63
C ASN A 116 -30.34 35.06 62.80
N GLU A 117 -31.18 34.25 62.16
CA GLU A 117 -32.63 34.30 62.37
C GLU A 117 -33.02 33.94 63.81
N ARG A 118 -32.34 32.96 64.42
CA ARG A 118 -32.55 32.59 65.82
C ARG A 118 -32.19 33.74 66.75
N LEU A 119 -30.99 34.30 66.61
CA LEU A 119 -30.52 35.45 67.40
C LEU A 119 -31.39 36.68 67.17
N GLY A 120 -31.87 36.90 65.95
CA GLY A 120 -32.81 37.98 65.62
C GLY A 120 -34.14 37.84 66.35
N ARG A 121 -34.69 36.62 66.44
CA ARG A 121 -35.90 36.35 67.24
C ARG A 121 -35.66 36.61 68.72
N GLU A 122 -34.55 36.16 69.28
CA GLU A 122 -34.19 36.41 70.68
C GLU A 122 -34.02 37.90 70.99
N MET A 123 -33.38 38.64 70.09
CA MET A 123 -33.23 40.09 70.19
C MET A 123 -34.57 40.81 70.16
N GLU A 124 -35.50 40.43 69.26
CA GLU A 124 -36.82 41.08 69.19
C GLU A 124 -37.66 40.74 70.44
N GLU A 125 -37.48 39.56 71.01
CA GLU A 125 -38.16 39.12 72.23
C GLU A 125 -37.62 39.84 73.49
N GLU A 126 -36.30 40.03 73.58
CA GLU A 126 -35.69 40.85 74.61
C GLU A 126 -36.05 42.33 74.45
N LYS A 127 -36.04 42.84 73.22
CA LYS A 127 -36.48 44.21 72.90
C LYS A 127 -37.95 44.42 73.26
N ARG A 128 -38.83 43.43 73.05
CA ARG A 128 -40.23 43.46 73.51
C ARG A 128 -40.32 43.56 75.03
N LYS A 129 -39.58 42.71 75.77
CA LYS A 129 -39.49 42.80 77.24
C LYS A 129 -38.91 44.15 77.72
N PHE A 130 -37.98 44.72 76.96
CA PHE A 130 -37.31 45.98 77.26
C PHE A 130 -38.21 47.21 76.98
N LEU A 131 -39.01 47.15 75.90
CA LEU A 131 -40.08 48.11 75.60
C LEU A 131 -41.18 48.08 76.68
N GLU A 132 -41.52 46.88 77.16
CA GLU A 132 -42.41 46.68 78.32
C GLU A 132 -41.78 47.24 79.63
N ALA A 133 -40.45 47.34 79.71
CA ALA A 133 -39.70 47.80 80.89
C ALA A 133 -39.28 49.29 80.87
N GLY A 134 -39.57 50.04 79.80
CA GLY A 134 -39.47 51.51 79.76
C GLY A 134 -38.05 52.09 79.65
N GLY A 135 -37.52 52.16 78.42
CA GLY A 135 -36.40 53.05 78.04
C GLY A 135 -35.33 52.36 77.19
N ILE A 136 -34.84 53.01 76.11
CA ILE A 136 -33.97 52.42 75.07
C ILE A 136 -32.49 52.79 75.26
N ASP A 137 -31.60 51.80 75.15
CA ASP A 137 -30.15 51.99 74.96
C ASP A 137 -29.80 51.95 73.46
N TYR A 138 -29.35 53.07 72.91
CA TYR A 138 -29.04 53.26 71.50
C TYR A 138 -27.71 52.62 71.05
N SER A 139 -26.83 52.23 71.97
CA SER A 139 -25.50 51.66 71.66
C SER A 139 -25.60 50.33 70.89
N LYS A 140 -26.48 49.43 71.35
CA LYS A 140 -26.69 48.12 70.72
C LYS A 140 -27.26 48.22 69.30
N TYR A 141 -28.11 49.21 69.05
CA TYR A 141 -28.70 49.41 67.73
C TYR A 141 -27.65 49.85 66.70
N ASP A 142 -26.69 50.66 67.12
CA ASP A 142 -25.60 51.14 66.26
C ASP A 142 -24.59 50.02 65.93
N GLU A 143 -24.27 49.16 66.91
CA GLU A 143 -23.45 47.96 66.67
C GLU A 143 -24.12 46.99 65.68
N MET A 144 -25.43 46.78 65.82
CA MET A 144 -26.21 45.91 64.95
C MET A 144 -26.31 46.47 63.53
N ARG A 145 -26.44 47.79 63.40
CA ARG A 145 -26.41 48.49 62.10
C ARG A 145 -25.07 48.36 61.39
N GLN A 146 -23.96 48.51 62.12
CA GLN A 146 -22.62 48.30 61.55
C GLN A 146 -22.40 46.84 61.14
N ALA A 147 -22.97 45.87 61.87
CA ALA A 147 -22.92 44.46 61.48
C ALA A 147 -23.74 44.19 60.20
N GLU A 148 -24.91 44.81 60.06
CA GLU A 148 -25.73 44.73 58.84
C GLU A 148 -24.99 45.30 57.62
N GLU A 149 -24.35 46.47 57.75
CA GLU A 149 -23.55 47.08 56.68
C GLU A 149 -22.39 46.16 56.26
N ARG A 150 -21.66 45.58 57.23
CA ARG A 150 -20.59 44.61 56.91
C ARG A 150 -21.11 43.38 56.16
N LEU A 151 -22.25 42.83 56.57
CA LEU A 151 -22.87 41.70 55.88
C LEU A 151 -23.35 42.07 54.47
N ARG A 152 -23.81 43.30 54.28
CA ARG A 152 -24.22 43.81 52.96
C ARG A 152 -23.03 43.92 52.02
N ASP A 153 -21.90 44.41 52.51
CA ASP A 153 -20.66 44.51 51.73
C ASP A 153 -20.12 43.12 51.35
N GLU A 154 -20.09 42.17 52.30
CA GLU A 154 -19.70 40.79 52.02
C GLU A 154 -20.65 40.12 51.02
N LYS A 155 -21.96 40.33 51.13
CA LYS A 155 -22.93 39.85 50.15
C LYS A 155 -22.62 40.39 48.75
N SER A 156 -22.33 41.68 48.63
CA SER A 156 -22.00 42.29 47.33
C SER A 156 -20.71 41.73 46.73
N LYS A 157 -19.69 41.43 47.55
CA LYS A 157 -18.46 40.75 47.07
C LYS A 157 -18.74 39.34 46.57
N VAL A 158 -19.55 38.58 47.29
CA VAL A 158 -19.94 37.21 46.89
C VAL A 158 -20.74 37.23 45.60
N GLU A 159 -21.70 38.15 45.45
CA GLU A 159 -22.47 38.30 44.21
C GLU A 159 -21.58 38.65 43.01
N TRP A 160 -20.55 39.49 43.23
CA TRP A 160 -19.58 39.81 42.19
C TRP A 160 -18.74 38.60 41.78
N HIS A 161 -18.19 37.85 42.73
CA HIS A 161 -17.45 36.62 42.45
C HIS A 161 -18.31 35.55 41.78
N LEU A 162 -19.57 35.43 42.16
CA LEU A 162 -20.52 34.53 41.48
C LEU A 162 -20.67 34.92 40.00
N GLY A 163 -20.73 36.22 39.71
CA GLY A 163 -20.73 36.75 38.34
C GLY A 163 -19.49 36.33 37.56
N GLU A 164 -18.30 36.47 38.14
CA GLU A 164 -17.03 36.06 37.51
C GLU A 164 -16.99 34.55 37.21
N VAL A 165 -17.30 33.71 38.21
CA VAL A 165 -17.32 32.25 38.05
C VAL A 165 -18.34 31.83 37.00
N THR A 166 -19.49 32.50 36.94
CA THR A 166 -20.51 32.24 35.91
C THR A 166 -20.00 32.58 34.51
N GLN A 167 -19.27 33.69 34.35
CA GLN A 167 -18.64 34.03 33.06
C GLN A 167 -17.60 32.98 32.66
N TRP A 168 -16.69 32.60 33.56
CA TRP A 168 -15.70 31.57 33.29
C TRP A 168 -16.33 30.22 32.92
N TRP A 169 -17.43 29.85 33.58
CA TRP A 169 -18.16 28.63 33.24
C TRP A 169 -18.77 28.70 31.83
N ASN A 170 -19.36 29.83 31.46
CA ASN A 170 -19.89 30.03 30.11
C ASN A 170 -18.78 29.98 29.04
N ASP A 171 -17.64 30.62 29.29
CA ASP A 171 -16.49 30.60 28.38
C ASP A 171 -15.93 29.18 28.22
N ALA A 172 -15.80 28.44 29.32
CA ALA A 172 -15.37 27.04 29.31
C ALA A 172 -16.36 26.17 28.52
N LYS A 173 -17.66 26.37 28.70
CA LYS A 173 -18.71 25.65 27.97
C LYS A 173 -18.65 25.91 26.47
N TRP A 174 -18.47 27.17 26.06
CA TRP A 174 -18.27 27.53 24.66
C TRP A 174 -17.03 26.86 24.08
N ARG A 175 -15.92 26.87 24.83
CA ARG A 175 -14.67 26.25 24.38
C ARG A 175 -14.81 24.73 24.22
N ILE A 176 -15.53 24.07 25.12
CA ILE A 176 -15.85 22.64 25.00
C ILE A 176 -16.64 22.38 23.72
N GLY A 177 -17.70 23.15 23.45
CA GLY A 177 -18.50 22.98 22.24
C GLY A 177 -17.69 23.16 20.94
N GLU A 178 -16.74 24.11 20.91
CA GLU A 178 -15.83 24.28 19.78
C GLU A 178 -14.91 23.07 19.60
N LEU A 179 -14.36 22.53 20.69
CA LEU A 179 -13.51 21.35 20.65
C LEU A 179 -14.29 20.10 20.21
N GLU A 180 -15.51 19.92 20.70
CA GLU A 180 -16.41 18.82 20.30
C GLU A 180 -16.74 18.88 18.81
N ALA A 181 -17.10 20.06 18.29
CA ALA A 181 -17.32 20.26 16.86
C ALA A 181 -16.06 19.93 16.03
N GLY A 182 -14.89 20.37 16.51
CA GLY A 182 -13.61 20.04 15.89
C GLY A 182 -13.29 18.54 15.90
N MET A 183 -13.62 17.83 16.99
CA MET A 183 -13.45 16.38 17.08
C MET A 183 -14.38 15.65 16.11
N ALA A 184 -15.66 16.02 16.05
CA ALA A 184 -16.62 15.42 15.14
C ALA A 184 -16.21 15.59 13.67
N HIS A 185 -15.69 16.76 13.30
CA HIS A 185 -15.19 16.99 11.95
C HIS A 185 -13.98 16.10 11.61
N ARG A 186 -13.02 15.96 12.55
CA ARG A 186 -11.87 15.07 12.35
C ARG A 186 -12.30 13.60 12.26
N GLN A 187 -13.26 13.17 13.08
CA GLN A 187 -13.80 11.81 13.01
C GLN A 187 -14.41 11.53 11.62
N TRP A 188 -15.20 12.48 11.10
CA TRP A 188 -15.77 12.36 9.76
C TRP A 188 -14.70 12.23 8.67
N LEU A 189 -13.61 13.01 8.72
CA LEU A 189 -12.49 12.89 7.79
C LEU A 189 -11.81 11.51 7.88
N LEU A 190 -11.68 10.97 9.09
CA LEU A 190 -11.07 9.67 9.33
C LEU A 190 -11.94 8.54 8.75
N ASP A 191 -13.26 8.64 8.89
CA ASP A 191 -14.21 7.69 8.31
C ASP A 191 -14.14 7.70 6.77
N GLN A 192 -14.02 8.88 6.15
CA GLN A 192 -13.82 9.01 4.70
C GLN A 192 -12.50 8.37 4.23
N ALA A 193 -11.41 8.57 4.97
CA ALA A 193 -10.12 7.97 4.64
C ALA A 193 -10.17 6.43 4.76
N ASN A 194 -10.79 5.91 5.83
CA ASN A 194 -10.96 4.47 6.04
C ASN A 194 -11.78 3.81 4.93
N GLN A 195 -12.86 4.47 4.48
CA GLN A 195 -13.65 4.01 3.35
C GLN A 195 -12.78 3.89 2.08
N LYS A 196 -11.90 4.88 1.83
CA LYS A 196 -11.03 4.83 0.65
C LYS A 196 -9.98 3.74 0.72
N VAL A 197 -9.41 3.50 1.90
CA VAL A 197 -8.47 2.39 2.14
C VAL A 197 -9.14 1.05 1.86
N PHE A 198 -10.39 0.88 2.27
CA PHE A 198 -11.15 -0.34 2.01
C PHE A 198 -11.36 -0.59 0.50
N GLU A 199 -11.76 0.45 -0.26
CA GLU A 199 -11.92 0.36 -1.71
C GLU A 199 -10.63 -0.07 -2.41
N LEU A 200 -9.51 0.58 -2.10
CA LEU A 200 -8.20 0.27 -2.69
C LEU A 200 -7.72 -1.13 -2.31
N SER A 201 -8.00 -1.57 -1.07
CA SER A 201 -7.64 -2.92 -0.62
C SER A 201 -8.40 -3.99 -1.40
N SER A 202 -9.69 -3.77 -1.67
CA SER A 202 -10.53 -4.66 -2.48
C SER A 202 -10.02 -4.75 -3.94
N GLU A 203 -9.65 -3.61 -4.54
CA GLU A 203 -9.07 -3.56 -5.88
C GLU A 203 -7.73 -4.30 -5.95
N HIS A 204 -6.85 -4.09 -4.96
CA HIS A 204 -5.57 -4.79 -4.89
C HIS A 204 -5.71 -6.31 -4.78
N GLU A 205 -6.69 -6.77 -3.99
CA GLU A 205 -6.98 -8.19 -3.84
C GLU A 205 -7.47 -8.82 -5.16
N SER A 206 -8.35 -8.13 -5.90
CA SER A 206 -8.79 -8.56 -7.24
C SER A 206 -7.61 -8.69 -8.21
N LEU A 207 -6.70 -7.71 -8.22
CA LEU A 207 -5.50 -7.73 -9.05
C LEU A 207 -4.54 -8.88 -8.67
N ARG A 208 -4.37 -9.15 -7.37
CA ARG A 208 -3.59 -10.31 -6.90
C ARG A 208 -4.18 -11.61 -7.40
N GLN A 209 -5.48 -11.80 -7.26
CA GLN A 209 -6.17 -13.01 -7.73
C GLN A 209 -6.02 -13.19 -9.25
N PHE A 210 -6.13 -12.11 -10.02
CA PHE A 210 -5.89 -12.15 -11.46
C PHE A 210 -4.44 -12.55 -11.79
N ARG A 211 -3.46 -11.94 -11.11
CA ARG A 211 -2.03 -12.28 -11.28
C ARG A 211 -1.76 -13.74 -10.94
N ASP A 212 -2.26 -14.22 -9.79
CA ASP A 212 -1.99 -15.59 -9.33
C ASP A 212 -2.62 -16.59 -10.29
N LYS A 213 -3.85 -16.32 -10.73
CA LYS A 213 -4.49 -17.11 -11.79
C LYS A 213 -3.69 -17.07 -13.09
N ALA A 214 -3.21 -15.90 -13.53
CA ALA A 214 -2.39 -15.78 -14.73
C ALA A 214 -1.07 -16.57 -14.60
N LYS A 215 -0.42 -16.51 -13.43
CA LYS A 215 0.79 -17.27 -13.13
C LYS A 215 0.52 -18.78 -13.23
N ASP A 216 -0.52 -19.28 -12.57
CA ASP A 216 -0.88 -20.70 -12.60
C ASP A 216 -1.27 -21.18 -14.01
N THR A 217 -1.92 -20.32 -14.82
CA THR A 217 -2.39 -20.70 -16.15
C THR A 217 -1.28 -20.63 -17.21
N LEU A 218 -0.29 -19.74 -17.03
CA LEU A 218 0.77 -19.48 -18.00
C LEU A 218 2.10 -20.13 -17.63
N ASP A 219 2.17 -20.81 -16.49
CA ASP A 219 3.35 -21.58 -16.08
C ASP A 219 3.73 -22.62 -17.14
N GLY A 220 4.99 -22.63 -17.56
CA GLY A 220 5.50 -23.49 -18.64
C GLY A 220 4.96 -23.18 -20.05
N THR A 221 4.23 -22.09 -20.26
CA THR A 221 3.67 -21.72 -21.57
C THR A 221 4.56 -20.71 -22.32
N PHE A 222 4.90 -21.00 -23.57
CA PHE A 222 5.62 -20.06 -24.43
C PHE A 222 4.71 -18.93 -24.92
N LEU A 223 5.01 -17.68 -24.54
CA LEU A 223 4.38 -16.50 -25.12
C LEU A 223 5.01 -16.15 -26.47
N ILE A 224 4.49 -16.76 -27.53
CA ILE A 224 4.89 -16.40 -28.90
C ILE A 224 4.14 -15.14 -29.33
N ARG A 225 4.77 -13.97 -29.12
CA ARG A 225 4.25 -12.71 -29.66
C ARG A 225 4.60 -12.62 -31.16
N LYS A 226 3.76 -13.21 -32.01
CA LYS A 226 3.88 -13.08 -33.47
C LYS A 226 3.52 -11.65 -33.90
N GLN A 227 4.51 -10.79 -34.14
CA GLN A 227 4.28 -9.47 -34.74
C GLN A 227 4.11 -9.58 -36.27
N PRO A 228 3.36 -8.67 -36.92
CA PRO A 228 3.12 -8.71 -38.35
C PRO A 228 4.39 -8.36 -39.15
N VAL A 229 4.72 -9.26 -40.08
CA VAL A 229 5.47 -9.19 -41.34
C VAL A 229 6.80 -8.41 -41.45
N ASP A 230 7.00 -7.22 -40.88
CA ASP A 230 8.18 -6.37 -41.17
C ASP A 230 9.29 -6.36 -40.11
N GLY A 231 9.14 -7.17 -39.05
CA GLY A 231 10.08 -7.24 -37.94
C GLY A 231 10.59 -8.65 -37.59
N ARG A 232 10.66 -9.57 -38.58
CA ARG A 232 10.98 -11.01 -38.37
C ARG A 232 12.32 -11.31 -37.68
N TYR A 233 13.13 -10.30 -37.39
CA TYR A 233 14.44 -10.42 -36.75
C TYR A 233 14.41 -10.21 -35.22
N LYS A 234 13.22 -9.98 -34.64
CA LYS A 234 13.05 -9.65 -33.21
C LYS A 234 12.29 -10.75 -32.46
N TRP A 235 12.89 -11.94 -32.37
CA TRP A 235 12.38 -13.01 -31.51
C TRP A 235 12.59 -12.62 -30.04
N ARG A 236 11.53 -12.12 -29.37
CA ARG A 236 11.50 -12.06 -27.91
C ARG A 236 11.04 -13.43 -27.41
N LEU A 237 12.01 -14.31 -27.21
CA LEU A 237 11.77 -15.60 -26.63
C LEU A 237 11.93 -15.46 -25.11
N ALA A 238 10.81 -15.37 -24.40
CA ALA A 238 10.82 -15.42 -22.94
C ALA A 238 10.22 -16.77 -22.53
N MET A 239 11.04 -17.62 -21.90
CA MET A 239 10.51 -18.69 -21.06
C MET A 239 10.08 -18.05 -19.75
N TRP A 240 8.81 -18.17 -19.39
CA TRP A 240 8.35 -17.81 -18.06
C TRP A 240 8.71 -18.99 -17.13
N ASP A 241 9.82 -18.87 -16.41
CA ASP A 241 10.19 -19.76 -15.30
C ASP A 241 10.41 -18.92 -14.03
N GLU A 242 10.61 -19.58 -12.88
CA GLU A 242 10.85 -18.89 -11.59
C GLU A 242 12.13 -18.02 -11.59
N ASN A 243 13.01 -18.16 -12.59
CA ASN A 243 14.27 -17.45 -12.70
C ASN A 243 14.22 -16.28 -13.71
N SER A 244 13.09 -16.06 -14.37
CA SER A 244 12.92 -14.96 -15.32
C SER A 244 12.87 -13.60 -14.62
N PRO A 245 13.60 -12.57 -15.09
CA PRO A 245 13.62 -11.26 -14.44
C PRO A 245 12.25 -10.56 -14.39
N ASP A 246 11.94 -9.93 -13.24
CA ASP A 246 10.71 -9.15 -13.03
C ASP A 246 10.62 -7.87 -13.91
N ASP A 247 11.77 -7.35 -14.38
CA ASP A 247 11.84 -6.22 -15.31
C ASP A 247 12.49 -6.59 -16.65
N LEU A 248 11.87 -6.14 -17.75
CA LEU A 248 12.34 -6.36 -19.12
C LEU A 248 13.70 -5.68 -19.42
N LYS A 249 14.13 -4.77 -18.55
CA LYS A 249 15.44 -4.09 -18.62
C LYS A 249 16.62 -5.02 -18.35
N ASP A 250 16.37 -6.17 -17.73
CA ASP A 250 17.43 -7.10 -17.37
C ASP A 250 17.78 -8.05 -18.51
N TYR A 251 16.97 -8.11 -19.57
CA TYR A 251 17.28 -8.87 -20.79
C TYR A 251 18.40 -8.21 -21.60
N ARG A 252 19.31 -9.02 -22.12
CA ARG A 252 20.42 -8.62 -22.98
C ARG A 252 20.15 -9.04 -24.42
N ARG A 253 20.34 -8.09 -25.33
CA ARG A 253 20.29 -8.35 -26.76
C ARG A 253 21.64 -8.87 -27.24
N VAL A 254 21.66 -10.11 -27.73
CA VAL A 254 22.89 -10.84 -28.07
C VAL A 254 22.82 -11.35 -29.52
N TRP A 255 23.90 -11.17 -30.27
CA TRP A 255 24.04 -11.67 -31.63
C TRP A 255 24.77 -13.01 -31.65
N PHE A 256 24.16 -14.03 -32.24
CA PHE A 256 24.78 -15.33 -32.51
C PHE A 256 25.05 -15.47 -33.99
N GLU A 257 26.25 -15.89 -34.38
CA GLU A 257 26.61 -16.05 -35.79
C GLU A 257 27.45 -17.30 -36.09
N THR A 258 27.36 -17.79 -37.33
CA THR A 258 28.20 -18.87 -37.83
C THR A 258 28.56 -18.64 -39.29
N THR A 259 29.65 -19.25 -39.73
CA THR A 259 30.06 -19.26 -41.14
C THR A 259 29.74 -20.64 -41.72
N ALA A 260 28.81 -20.69 -42.69
CA ALA A 260 28.37 -21.90 -43.34
C ALA A 260 28.27 -21.68 -44.86
N PRO A 261 29.41 -21.74 -45.58
CA PRO A 261 29.44 -21.52 -47.02
C PRO A 261 28.51 -22.51 -47.75
N ASN A 262 27.72 -22.02 -48.70
CA ASN A 262 26.74 -22.79 -49.48
C ASN A 262 25.53 -23.34 -48.71
N ALA A 263 25.35 -23.02 -47.42
CA ALA A 263 24.18 -23.45 -46.67
C ALA A 263 22.89 -22.81 -47.20
N LYS A 264 21.79 -23.58 -47.28
CA LYS A 264 20.49 -23.07 -47.70
C LYS A 264 19.71 -22.48 -46.54
N ARG A 265 19.72 -23.13 -45.38
CA ARG A 265 19.07 -22.67 -44.15
C ARG A 265 19.93 -22.99 -42.94
N VAL A 266 20.07 -22.01 -42.07
CA VAL A 266 20.76 -22.15 -40.79
C VAL A 266 19.78 -21.81 -39.68
N PHE A 267 19.72 -22.64 -38.64
CA PHE A 267 18.96 -22.36 -37.43
C PHE A 267 19.85 -22.38 -36.19
N LEU A 268 19.42 -21.73 -35.12
CA LEU A 268 20.04 -21.75 -33.80
C LEU A 268 19.11 -22.47 -32.82
N SER A 269 19.60 -23.49 -32.11
CA SER A 269 18.90 -24.09 -30.97
C SER A 269 19.81 -24.09 -29.74
N ALA A 270 19.22 -23.95 -28.56
CA ALA A 270 19.95 -23.62 -27.34
C ALA A 270 19.21 -24.02 -26.06
N SER A 271 19.89 -23.93 -24.92
CA SER A 271 19.30 -24.17 -23.60
C SER A 271 18.18 -23.16 -23.25
N PHE A 272 18.26 -21.92 -23.75
CA PHE A 272 17.20 -20.91 -23.54
C PHE A 272 15.90 -21.18 -24.33
N VAL A 273 15.92 -22.11 -25.30
CA VAL A 273 14.72 -22.65 -25.98
C VAL A 273 14.41 -24.08 -25.48
N ASN A 274 15.00 -24.49 -24.35
CA ASN A 274 14.97 -25.86 -23.83
C ASN A 274 15.31 -26.95 -24.87
N TRP A 275 16.08 -26.62 -25.91
CA TRP A 275 16.34 -27.50 -27.07
C TRP A 275 15.09 -28.01 -27.82
N GLU A 276 13.90 -27.46 -27.54
CA GLU A 276 12.63 -27.88 -28.15
C GLU A 276 12.31 -27.11 -29.44
N CYS A 277 12.94 -25.95 -29.63
CA CYS A 277 12.73 -25.07 -30.77
C CYS A 277 14.06 -24.68 -31.44
N ALA A 278 13.97 -24.17 -32.67
CA ALA A 278 15.11 -23.63 -33.41
C ALA A 278 14.75 -22.29 -34.08
N LEU A 279 15.62 -21.30 -33.96
CA LEU A 279 15.47 -19.94 -34.48
C LEU A 279 16.12 -19.85 -35.86
N LEU A 280 15.40 -19.35 -36.86
CA LEU A 280 15.95 -19.15 -38.21
C LEU A 280 17.01 -18.02 -38.17
N CYS A 281 18.20 -18.30 -38.70
CA CYS A 281 19.28 -17.33 -38.85
C CYS A 281 19.21 -16.63 -40.21
N ASP A 282 19.46 -15.32 -40.21
CA ASP A 282 19.53 -14.51 -41.42
C ASP A 282 20.89 -14.64 -42.09
N ASN A 283 20.90 -14.82 -43.40
CA ASN A 283 22.12 -14.72 -44.20
C ASN A 283 22.48 -13.24 -44.39
N PHE A 284 23.25 -12.70 -43.45
CA PHE A 284 23.61 -11.28 -43.41
C PHE A 284 24.84 -10.95 -44.27
N ASP A 285 25.64 -11.95 -44.63
CA ASP A 285 26.79 -11.81 -45.53
C ASP A 285 26.83 -12.98 -46.52
N LYS A 286 26.18 -12.76 -47.68
CA LYS A 286 26.02 -13.78 -48.72
C LYS A 286 27.33 -14.16 -49.40
N GLU A 287 28.28 -13.23 -49.47
CA GLU A 287 29.55 -13.45 -50.15
C GLU A 287 30.45 -14.38 -49.34
N ASN A 288 30.43 -14.25 -48.00
CA ASN A 288 31.22 -15.09 -47.10
C ASN A 288 30.42 -16.24 -46.46
N GLY A 289 29.12 -16.35 -46.77
CA GLY A 289 28.24 -17.40 -46.25
C GLY A 289 28.01 -17.31 -44.74
N LYS A 290 27.85 -16.09 -44.19
CA LYS A 290 27.61 -15.91 -42.75
C LYS A 290 26.14 -15.78 -42.44
N PHE A 291 25.77 -16.42 -41.35
CA PHE A 291 24.40 -16.48 -40.84
C PHE A 291 24.37 -16.05 -39.38
N GLY A 292 23.32 -15.36 -38.96
CA GLY A 292 23.16 -15.04 -37.55
C GLY A 292 21.76 -14.61 -37.15
N VAL A 293 21.54 -14.50 -35.85
CA VAL A 293 20.24 -14.12 -35.27
C VAL A 293 20.44 -13.30 -34.00
N TRP A 294 19.61 -12.28 -33.83
CA TRP A 294 19.52 -11.53 -32.57
C TRP A 294 18.56 -12.23 -31.62
N VAL A 295 18.99 -12.42 -30.37
CA VAL A 295 18.17 -13.00 -29.30
C VAL A 295 18.22 -12.09 -28.08
N ASP A 296 17.05 -11.78 -27.51
CA ASP A 296 16.95 -11.08 -26.22
C ASP A 296 16.81 -12.14 -25.11
N ILE A 297 17.85 -12.33 -24.28
CA ILE A 297 17.90 -13.36 -23.21
C ILE A 297 18.41 -12.76 -21.89
N PRO A 298 18.02 -13.31 -20.72
CA PRO A 298 18.59 -12.90 -19.44
C PRO A 298 20.12 -13.08 -19.36
N PRO A 299 20.80 -12.45 -18.39
CA PRO A 299 22.20 -12.74 -18.10
C PRO A 299 22.35 -14.18 -17.59
N GLY A 300 23.41 -14.86 -18.03
CA GLY A 300 23.62 -16.26 -17.69
C GLY A 300 24.49 -17.01 -18.69
N ARG A 301 24.73 -18.28 -18.39
CA ARG A 301 25.47 -19.20 -19.26
C ARG A 301 24.50 -20.01 -20.10
N TYR A 302 24.66 -19.94 -21.42
CA TYR A 302 23.81 -20.66 -22.36
C TYR A 302 24.63 -21.60 -23.23
N GLU A 303 24.11 -22.81 -23.44
CA GLU A 303 24.64 -23.77 -24.39
C GLU A 303 23.80 -23.74 -25.66
N PHE A 304 24.42 -23.92 -26.82
CA PHE A 304 23.75 -23.83 -28.11
C PHE A 304 24.49 -24.59 -29.22
N LEU A 305 23.75 -24.85 -30.30
CA LEU A 305 24.25 -25.41 -31.54
C LEU A 305 23.56 -24.76 -32.73
N PHE A 306 24.25 -24.74 -33.88
CA PHE A 306 23.64 -24.38 -35.14
C PHE A 306 23.15 -25.63 -35.86
N ILE A 307 22.01 -25.53 -36.55
CA ILE A 307 21.48 -26.56 -37.43
C ILE A 307 21.68 -26.05 -38.86
N VAL A 308 22.69 -26.55 -39.55
CA VAL A 308 23.06 -26.16 -40.91
C VAL A 308 22.52 -27.22 -41.88
N ASP A 309 21.53 -26.86 -42.69
CA ASP A 309 20.86 -27.77 -43.64
C ASP A 309 20.39 -29.12 -43.05
N GLY A 310 20.08 -29.12 -41.74
CA GLY A 310 19.56 -30.28 -41.01
C GLY A 310 20.60 -30.98 -40.12
N GLU A 311 21.87 -30.60 -40.19
CA GLU A 311 22.94 -31.17 -39.36
C GLU A 311 23.29 -30.25 -38.18
N TRP A 312 23.43 -30.85 -37.00
CA TRP A 312 23.82 -30.14 -35.77
C TRP A 312 25.33 -29.94 -35.75
N THR A 313 25.76 -28.68 -35.70
CA THR A 313 27.16 -28.30 -35.92
C THR A 313 27.59 -27.25 -34.90
N THR A 314 28.80 -27.42 -34.38
CA THR A 314 29.49 -26.42 -33.57
C THR A 314 30.15 -25.37 -34.46
N CYS A 315 30.20 -24.12 -34.00
CA CYS A 315 30.90 -23.02 -34.65
C CYS A 315 32.24 -22.78 -33.95
N ASP A 316 33.32 -22.68 -34.73
CA ASP A 316 34.69 -22.46 -34.24
C ASP A 316 34.87 -21.12 -33.51
N GLY A 317 33.98 -20.16 -33.75
CA GLY A 317 33.98 -18.83 -33.11
C GLY A 317 33.56 -18.83 -31.64
N TYR A 318 33.15 -19.97 -31.08
CA TYR A 318 32.66 -20.07 -29.71
C TYR A 318 33.35 -21.22 -28.95
N PRO A 319 33.55 -21.07 -27.63
CA PRO A 319 34.08 -22.15 -26.82
C PRO A 319 33.09 -23.33 -26.79
N THR A 320 33.62 -24.54 -26.70
CA THR A 320 32.85 -25.79 -26.67
C THR A 320 32.83 -26.41 -25.27
N VAL A 321 31.78 -27.16 -24.97
CA VAL A 321 31.62 -27.98 -23.76
C VAL A 321 31.08 -29.35 -24.15
N THR A 322 31.55 -30.41 -23.50
CA THR A 322 31.04 -31.77 -23.72
C THR A 322 29.67 -31.92 -23.06
N ASN A 323 28.69 -32.40 -23.83
CA ASN A 323 27.35 -32.67 -23.32
C ASN A 323 27.22 -34.12 -22.79
N GLU A 324 26.08 -34.41 -22.16
CA GLU A 324 25.79 -35.70 -21.52
C GLU A 324 25.69 -36.88 -22.51
N PHE A 325 25.56 -36.60 -23.80
CA PHE A 325 25.47 -37.59 -24.87
C PHE A 325 26.83 -37.88 -25.54
N GLY A 326 27.92 -37.30 -25.02
CA GLY A 326 29.28 -37.50 -25.53
C GLY A 326 29.60 -36.69 -26.79
N SER A 327 28.74 -35.77 -27.22
CA SER A 327 29.02 -34.78 -28.27
C SER A 327 29.37 -33.41 -27.65
N GLN A 328 29.62 -32.40 -28.49
CA GLN A 328 30.02 -31.06 -28.05
C GLN A 328 28.94 -30.04 -28.39
N ASN A 329 28.68 -29.14 -27.44
CA ASN A 329 27.87 -27.92 -27.62
C ASN A 329 28.78 -26.70 -27.62
N ASN A 330 28.41 -25.63 -28.31
CA ASN A 330 29.00 -24.33 -28.03
C ASN A 330 28.37 -23.73 -26.76
N TRP A 331 29.07 -22.83 -26.08
CA TRP A 331 28.49 -22.06 -24.98
C TRP A 331 28.91 -20.60 -25.01
N ARG A 332 28.10 -19.74 -24.38
CA ARG A 332 28.37 -18.31 -24.22
C ARG A 332 27.83 -17.80 -22.88
N TYR A 333 28.59 -16.93 -22.22
CA TYR A 333 28.15 -16.21 -21.04
C TYR A 333 27.68 -14.80 -21.42
N ILE A 334 26.56 -14.38 -20.84
CA ILE A 334 25.94 -13.07 -21.06
C ILE A 334 25.92 -12.31 -19.74
N ASP A 335 26.58 -11.15 -19.71
CA ASP A 335 26.72 -10.26 -18.53
C ASP A 335 25.54 -9.28 -18.37
#